data_AF-A0A2N2LYK6-F1
#
_entry.id   AF-A0A2N2LYK6-F1
#
_cell.length_a   1.000
_cell.length_b   1.000
_cell.length_c   1.000
_cell.angle_alpha   90.00
_cell.angle_beta   90.00
_cell.angle_gamma   90.00
#
_symmetry.space_group_name_H-M   'P 1'
#
loop_
_entity.id
_entity.type
_entity.pdbx_description
1 polymer ?
#
loop_
_entity_poly.entity_id
_entity_poly.type
_entity_poly.pdbx_seq_one_letter_code
_entity_poly.pdbx_strand_id
1 'polypeptide(L)'
;MTITLYQTDSYLQEFDAIVTNIDPETHSLTLNQSAFYPGGGGQPNDTGWIEINHQKISVLKARKLGDEIWHDIDPATPLPDIGTTLNAKLDWDRRYRLMR
;
A
#
# COMPACT_ATOMS: atom_id res chain seq x y z
N MET A 1 1.67 8.14 -11.34
CA MET A 1 0.33 8.48 -10.77
C MET A 1 -0.33 7.20 -10.30
N THR A 2 -0.77 7.17 -9.04
CA THR A 2 -1.49 6.04 -8.46
C THR A 2 -3.00 6.32 -8.45
N ILE A 3 -3.81 5.38 -8.95
CA ILE A 3 -5.28 5.44 -8.79
C ILE A 3 -5.64 5.17 -7.33
N THR A 4 -6.31 6.11 -6.68
CA THR A 4 -6.63 6.03 -5.24
C THR A 4 -8.00 5.41 -4.98
N LEU A 5 -8.01 4.08 -4.78
CA LEU A 5 -9.25 3.30 -4.62
C LEU A 5 -10.03 3.65 -3.34
N TYR A 6 -9.33 4.07 -2.28
CA TYR A 6 -9.94 4.48 -1.01
C TYR A 6 -10.85 5.70 -1.13
N GLN A 7 -10.76 6.48 -2.22
CA GLN A 7 -11.65 7.63 -2.46
C GLN A 7 -13.01 7.20 -3.02
N THR A 8 -13.04 6.08 -3.75
CA THR A 8 -14.26 5.58 -4.40
C THR A 8 -14.94 4.48 -3.59
N ASP A 9 -14.16 3.69 -2.85
CA ASP A 9 -14.67 2.64 -1.97
C ASP A 9 -13.82 2.57 -0.68
N SER A 10 -14.36 3.10 0.40
CA SER A 10 -13.70 3.11 1.71
C SER A 10 -13.73 1.76 2.43
N TYR A 11 -14.57 0.82 1.96
CA TYR A 11 -14.71 -0.52 2.51
C TYR A 11 -13.91 -1.58 1.74
N LEU A 12 -13.25 -1.20 0.64
CA LEU A 12 -12.36 -2.08 -0.10
C LEU A 12 -11.16 -2.47 0.78
N GLN A 13 -11.06 -3.76 1.10
CA GLN A 13 -10.05 -4.31 2.01
C GLN A 13 -8.90 -4.98 1.25
N GLU A 14 -9.16 -5.43 0.03
CA GLU A 14 -8.26 -6.22 -0.80
C GLU A 14 -8.36 -5.76 -2.26
N PHE A 15 -7.23 -5.70 -2.97
CA PHE A 15 -7.18 -5.30 -4.37
C PHE A 15 -5.92 -5.83 -5.07
N ASP A 16 -6.01 -6.05 -6.38
CA ASP A 16 -4.84 -6.40 -7.20
C ASP A 16 -4.16 -5.15 -7.76
N ALA A 17 -2.83 -5.19 -7.87
CA ALA A 17 -2.04 -4.07 -8.37
C ALA A 17 -0.74 -4.53 -9.05
N ILE A 18 -0.08 -3.58 -9.71
CA ILE A 18 1.22 -3.76 -10.36
C ILE A 18 2.20 -2.77 -9.76
N VAL A 19 3.40 -3.22 -9.42
CA VAL A 19 4.51 -2.35 -8.99
C VAL A 19 4.95 -1.45 -10.14
N THR A 20 4.91 -0.14 -9.93
CA THR A 20 5.24 0.87 -10.94
C THR A 20 6.59 1.53 -10.73
N ASN A 21 7.07 1.60 -9.49
CA ASN A 21 8.37 2.16 -9.15
C ASN A 21 8.87 1.57 -7.83
N ILE A 22 10.18 1.66 -7.60
CA ILE A 22 10.84 1.26 -6.36
C ILE A 22 11.84 2.32 -5.92
N ASP A 23 12.02 2.46 -4.62
CA ASP A 23 13.07 3.27 -4.00
C ASP A 23 13.84 2.39 -3.00
N PRO A 24 15.04 1.92 -3.37
CA PRO A 24 15.87 1.11 -2.49
C PRO A 24 16.40 1.85 -1.25
N GLU A 25 16.52 3.18 -1.28
CA GLU A 25 17.07 3.95 -0.16
C GLU A 25 16.07 3.99 1.01
N THR A 26 14.79 4.18 0.69
CA THR A 26 13.70 4.19 1.68
C THR A 26 13.02 2.83 1.86
N HIS A 27 13.45 1.81 1.09
CA HIS A 27 12.85 0.48 1.01
C HIS A 27 11.34 0.53 0.76
N SER A 28 10.95 1.27 -0.29
CA SER A 28 9.55 1.53 -0.61
C SER A 28 9.23 1.32 -2.08
N LEU A 29 7.93 1.17 -2.40
CA LEU A 29 7.45 0.99 -3.77
C LEU A 29 6.17 1.76 -4.04
N THR A 30 5.89 2.02 -5.32
CA THR A 30 4.60 2.57 -5.78
C THR A 30 3.82 1.52 -6.58
N LEU A 31 2.51 1.69 -6.57
CA LEU A 31 1.55 0.84 -7.29
C LEU A 31 0.77 1.66 -8.31
N ASN A 32 0.29 1.01 -9.37
CA ASN A 32 -0.61 1.62 -10.34
C ASN A 32 -1.96 2.05 -9.71
N GLN A 33 -2.42 1.32 -8.70
CA GLN A 33 -3.60 1.63 -7.90
C GLN A 33 -3.40 1.21 -6.44
N SER A 34 -4.06 1.88 -5.50
CA SER A 34 -3.94 1.55 -4.07
C SER A 34 -5.20 1.91 -3.27
N ALA A 35 -5.63 0.97 -2.42
CA ALA A 35 -6.61 1.22 -1.37
C ALA A 35 -5.97 1.68 -0.04
N PHE A 36 -4.65 1.69 0.08
CA PHE A 36 -3.97 2.20 1.27
C PHE A 36 -4.13 3.72 1.35
N TYR A 37 -4.69 4.19 2.46
CA TYR A 37 -4.80 5.59 2.77
C TYR A 37 -3.43 6.09 3.30
N PRO A 38 -2.83 7.11 2.66
CA PRO A 38 -1.50 7.60 3.02
C PRO A 38 -1.45 8.40 4.34
N GLY A 39 -2.59 8.53 5.04
CA GLY A 39 -2.75 9.47 6.14
C GLY A 39 -3.06 10.89 5.65
N GLY A 40 -3.59 11.72 6.56
CA GLY A 40 -3.97 13.10 6.26
C GLY A 40 -5.12 13.57 7.15
N GLY A 41 -5.24 14.90 7.34
CA GLY A 41 -6.37 15.48 8.09
C GLY A 41 -6.49 15.01 9.54
N GLY A 42 -5.39 14.57 10.16
CA GLY A 42 -5.37 14.01 11.52
C GLY A 42 -5.58 12.48 11.57
N GLN A 43 -5.96 11.84 10.47
CA GLN A 43 -6.08 10.39 10.41
C GLN A 43 -4.71 9.74 10.09
N PRO A 44 -4.28 8.71 10.87
CA PRO A 44 -3.09 7.95 10.58
C PRO A 44 -3.15 7.23 9.22
N ASN A 45 -1.99 6.88 8.68
CA ASN A 45 -1.91 6.00 7.51
C ASN A 45 -2.33 4.57 7.84
N ASP A 46 -2.63 3.83 6.79
CA ASP A 46 -2.84 2.39 6.86
C ASP A 46 -1.55 1.61 6.83
N THR A 47 -1.68 0.40 7.35
CA THR A 47 -0.74 -0.71 7.28
C THR A 47 -1.45 -1.91 6.69
N GLY A 48 -0.71 -2.95 6.33
CA GLY A 48 -1.28 -4.15 5.75
C GLY A 48 -0.21 -5.05 5.17
N TRP A 49 -0.52 -5.72 4.08
CA TRP A 49 0.41 -6.63 3.42
C TRP A 49 0.13 -6.77 1.93
N ILE A 50 1.17 -7.19 1.21
CA ILE A 50 1.09 -7.66 -0.17
C ILE A 50 1.35 -9.17 -0.21
N GLU A 51 0.68 -9.87 -1.11
CA GLU A 51 0.81 -11.30 -1.36
C GLU A 51 1.33 -11.52 -2.78
N ILE A 52 2.47 -12.19 -2.90
CA ILE A 52 3.14 -12.52 -4.17
C ILE A 52 3.59 -13.98 -4.09
N ASN A 53 3.19 -14.84 -5.02
CA ASN A 53 3.58 -16.26 -5.04
C ASN A 53 3.41 -16.97 -3.69
N HIS A 54 2.29 -16.70 -2.98
CA HIS A 54 1.99 -17.19 -1.62
C HIS A 54 2.90 -16.65 -0.49
N GLN A 55 3.81 -15.73 -0.79
CA GLN A 55 4.58 -15.01 0.22
C GLN A 55 3.83 -13.75 0.65
N LYS A 56 3.68 -13.59 1.97
CA LYS A 56 3.11 -12.39 2.59
C LYS A 56 4.24 -11.45 2.99
N ILE A 57 4.16 -10.20 2.52
CA ILE A 57 5.14 -9.14 2.78
C ILE A 57 4.41 -7.97 3.44
N SER A 58 4.92 -7.48 4.56
CA SER A 58 4.26 -6.42 5.33
C SER A 58 4.46 -5.04 4.68
N VAL A 59 3.37 -4.26 4.63
CA VAL A 59 3.36 -2.83 4.32
C VAL A 59 3.29 -2.08 5.64
N LEU A 60 4.37 -1.39 5.99
CA LEU A 60 4.54 -0.74 7.28
C LEU A 60 3.93 0.67 7.32
N LYS A 61 3.85 1.32 6.16
CA LYS A 61 3.35 2.69 6.03
C LYS A 61 2.98 3.00 4.60
N ALA A 62 1.87 3.70 4.40
CA ALA A 62 1.56 4.39 3.15
C ALA A 62 1.79 5.89 3.29
N ARG A 63 2.31 6.54 2.25
CA ARG A 63 2.58 7.97 2.22
C ARG A 63 2.42 8.55 0.82
N LYS A 64 1.84 9.75 0.72
CA LYS A 64 1.62 10.43 -0.56
C LYS A 64 2.80 11.35 -0.88
N LEU A 65 3.36 11.23 -2.09
CA LEU A 65 4.37 12.14 -2.62
C LEU A 65 3.95 12.53 -4.05
N GLY A 66 3.55 13.78 -4.24
CA GLY A 66 2.91 14.21 -5.48
C GLY A 66 1.64 13.40 -5.76
N ASP A 67 1.58 12.79 -6.94
CA ASP A 67 0.45 11.97 -7.40
C ASP A 67 0.65 10.46 -7.19
N GLU A 68 1.64 10.07 -6.37
CA GLU A 68 1.96 8.67 -6.09
C GLU A 68 1.76 8.33 -4.62
N ILE A 69 1.34 7.09 -4.37
CA ILE A 69 1.32 6.51 -3.04
C ILE A 69 2.52 5.56 -2.93
N TRP A 70 3.45 5.94 -2.05
CA TRP A 70 4.60 5.14 -1.67
C TRP A 70 4.23 4.25 -0.50
N HIS A 71 4.61 2.99 -0.58
CA HIS A 71 4.38 1.96 0.41
C HIS A 71 5.73 1.52 0.95
N ASP A 72 6.01 1.85 2.21
CA ASP A 72 7.23 1.42 2.89
C ASP A 72 7.05 -0.07 3.23
N ILE A 73 7.95 -0.90 2.72
CA ILE A 73 7.92 -2.36 2.87
C ILE A 73 8.79 -2.77 4.06
N ASP A 74 8.48 -3.91 4.69
CA ASP A 74 9.34 -4.47 5.72
C ASP A 74 10.74 -4.79 5.15
N PRO A 75 11.82 -4.16 5.67
CA PRO A 75 13.19 -4.38 5.19
C PRO A 75 13.70 -5.81 5.43
N ALA A 76 13.02 -6.62 6.23
CA ALA A 76 13.30 -8.06 6.34
C ALA A 76 12.94 -8.85 5.08
N THR A 77 12.22 -8.23 4.13
CA THR A 77 11.81 -8.84 2.86
C THR A 77 12.34 -8.05 1.66
N PRO A 78 12.69 -8.70 0.55
CA PRO A 78 13.12 -8.00 -0.66
C PRO A 78 11.97 -7.18 -1.26
N LEU A 79 12.31 -6.04 -1.88
CA LEU A 79 11.36 -5.32 -2.70
C LEU A 79 11.00 -6.16 -3.95
N PRO A 80 9.72 -6.26 -4.32
CA PRO A 80 9.33 -6.84 -5.59
C PRO A 80 9.83 -5.98 -6.77
N ASP A 81 10.10 -6.62 -7.90
CA ASP A 81 10.54 -5.93 -9.11
C ASP A 81 9.41 -5.09 -9.73
N ILE A 82 9.77 -4.02 -10.43
CA ILE A 82 8.83 -3.23 -11.24
C ILE A 82 8.16 -4.16 -12.27
N GLY A 83 6.83 -4.03 -12.41
CA GLY A 83 6.00 -4.90 -13.25
C GLY A 83 5.45 -6.12 -12.54
N THR A 84 5.87 -6.40 -11.30
CA THR A 84 5.31 -7.49 -10.50
C THR A 84 3.83 -7.24 -10.21
N THR A 85 2.99 -8.21 -10.55
CA THR A 85 1.58 -8.27 -10.14
C THR A 85 1.50 -8.83 -8.72
N LEU A 86 0.70 -8.18 -7.88
CA LEU A 86 0.49 -8.58 -6.50
C LEU A 86 -0.96 -8.40 -6.09
N ASN A 87 -1.35 -9.11 -5.04
CA ASN A 87 -2.57 -8.85 -4.30
C ASN A 87 -2.22 -8.07 -3.03
N ALA A 88 -2.97 -7.03 -2.69
CA ALA A 88 -2.72 -6.17 -1.55
C ALA A 88 -3.92 -6.15 -0.61
N LYS A 89 -3.66 -6.21 0.70
CA LYS A 89 -4.67 -6.28 1.76
C LYS A 89 -4.37 -5.27 2.85
N LEU A 90 -5.40 -4.54 3.29
CA LEU A 90 -5.31 -3.62 4.42
C LEU A 90 -5.39 -4.38 5.74
N ASP A 91 -4.73 -3.87 6.78
CA ASP A 91 -5.08 -4.18 8.17
C ASP A 91 -6.46 -3.56 8.46
N TRP A 92 -7.50 -4.36 8.18
CA TRP A 92 -8.87 -3.88 8.24
C TRP A 92 -9.30 -3.49 9.65
N ASP A 93 -8.86 -4.22 10.68
CA ASP A 93 -9.16 -3.90 12.07
C ASP A 93 -8.59 -2.53 12.46
N ARG A 94 -7.38 -2.21 11.99
CA ARG A 94 -6.81 -0.86 12.13
C ARG A 94 -7.63 0.17 11.36
N ARG A 95 -7.83 -0.01 10.05
CA ARG A 95 -8.53 0.95 9.20
C ARG A 95 -9.92 1.27 9.75
N TYR A 96 -10.69 0.24 10.08
CA TYR A 96 -12.07 0.38 10.52
C TYR A 96 -12.18 1.11 11.87
N ARG A 97 -11.22 0.91 12.78
CA ARG A 97 -11.13 1.70 14.02
C ARG A 97 -10.85 3.18 13.77
N LEU A 98 -10.12 3.53 12.70
CA LEU A 98 -9.81 4.91 12.35
C LEU A 98 -10.95 5.61 11.59
N MET A 99 -11.89 4.85 11.03
CA MET A 99 -13.09 5.39 10.38
C MET A 99 -14.24 5.70 11.35
N ARG A 100 -14.14 5.23 12.60
CA ARG A 100 -15.13 5.42 13.67
C ARG A 100 -14.73 6.58 14.57
#